data_AF-A0A921B7Z6-F1
#
_entry.id   AF-A0A921B7Z6-F1
#
_cell.length_a   1.000
_cell.length_b   1.000
_cell.length_c   1.000
_cell.angle_alpha   90.00
_cell.angle_beta   90.00
_cell.angle_gamma   90.00
#
_symmetry.space_group_name_H-M   'P 1'
#
loop_
_entity.id
_entity.type
_entity.pdbx_description
1 polymer ?
#
loop_
_entity_poly.entity_id
_entity_poly.type
_entity_poly.pdbx_seq_one_letter_code
_entity_poly.pdbx_strand_id
1 'polypeptide(L)'
;MERSIIKIILIPFLSLLIGIVESNDDVNNFGLIVHGGAGSFSGLDENTLNSYKSGIDQALAAGYEVLEQGGSSLDAVTSAVIILEDLPLFNAGKGSVYTEIETQEMDSSIMDGKSGKGGAVAGVSKVKNPIALARKVMEETEHVMLIGKGAEKFAKKVGVELVDPSYFYSEKNLNRVRKSKKDRKLGTVGAAALDQYGNLAAATSTGGRTNKMTGRVVTPLFLVLERGPKMNCVLFLVPVMENILCVF
;
A
#
# COMPACT_ATOMS: atom_id res chain seq x y z
N MET A 1 -21.57 21.87 5.48
CA MET A 1 -20.78 22.62 6.48
C MET A 1 -21.39 24.00 6.63
N GLU A 2 -22.11 24.21 7.73
CA GLU A 2 -22.72 25.50 8.06
C GLU A 2 -21.65 26.57 8.28
N ARG A 3 -21.98 27.82 7.91
CA ARG A 3 -21.08 28.97 7.98
C ARG A 3 -20.97 29.48 9.43
N SER A 4 -19.75 29.77 9.87
CA SER A 4 -19.51 30.44 11.16
C SER A 4 -19.86 31.93 11.08
N ILE A 5 -20.78 32.38 11.93
CA ILE A 5 -21.11 33.80 12.13
C ILE A 5 -20.09 34.40 13.10
N ILE A 6 -19.27 35.33 12.61
CA ILE A 6 -18.29 36.07 13.42
C ILE A 6 -19.00 37.27 14.06
N LYS A 7 -19.13 37.26 15.40
CA LYS A 7 -19.55 38.44 16.16
C LYS A 7 -18.31 39.26 16.55
N ILE A 8 -18.18 40.45 15.96
CA ILE A 8 -17.20 41.46 16.38
C ILE A 8 -17.90 42.44 17.32
N ILE A 9 -17.48 42.48 18.58
CA ILE A 9 -17.90 43.53 19.53
C ILE A 9 -16.81 44.60 19.52
N LEU A 10 -17.16 45.82 19.11
CA LEU A 10 -16.29 46.99 19.14
C LEU A 10 -16.52 47.78 20.44
N ILE A 11 -15.46 47.95 21.24
CA ILE A 11 -15.41 48.93 22.33
C ILE A 11 -14.39 49.99 21.92
N PRO A 12 -14.75 51.29 21.87
CA PRO A 12 -13.83 52.32 21.40
C PRO A 12 -13.04 52.86 22.60
N PHE A 13 -11.82 52.36 22.83
CA PHE A 13 -10.84 53.10 23.62
C PHE A 13 -9.40 52.74 23.20
N LEU A 14 -8.79 53.69 22.47
CA LEU A 14 -7.37 54.03 22.44
C LEU A 14 -6.38 52.96 22.96
N SER A 15 -5.88 52.09 22.09
CA SER A 15 -4.48 51.61 22.08
C SER A 15 -4.26 50.70 20.87
N LEU A 16 -3.01 50.67 20.40
CA LEU A 16 -2.50 49.94 19.25
C LEU A 16 -3.01 48.47 19.22
N LEU A 17 -3.91 48.14 18.29
CA LEU A 17 -4.35 46.77 18.03
C LEU A 17 -3.33 46.09 17.10
N ILE A 18 -2.36 45.39 17.67
CA ILE A 18 -1.65 44.33 16.95
C ILE A 18 -2.61 43.13 16.97
N GLY A 19 -3.37 42.96 15.88
CA GLY A 19 -4.07 41.71 15.62
C GLY A 19 -3.04 40.66 15.23
N ILE A 20 -2.67 39.79 16.17
CA ILE A 20 -2.04 38.51 15.80
C ILE A 20 -3.16 37.67 15.21
N VAL A 21 -3.16 37.54 13.88
CA VAL A 21 -3.89 36.47 13.22
C VAL A 21 -3.00 35.24 13.36
N GLU A 22 -3.24 34.44 14.40
CA GLU A 22 -2.80 33.05 14.37
C GLU A 22 -3.67 32.35 13.33
N SER A 23 -3.09 32.07 12.18
CA SER A 23 -3.63 31.06 11.27
C SER A 23 -3.47 29.71 11.95
N ASN A 24 -4.51 29.22 12.63
CA ASN A 24 -4.68 27.81 12.94
C ASN A 24 -5.07 27.03 11.67
N ASP A 25 -4.33 27.23 10.60
CA ASP A 25 -4.24 26.19 9.59
C ASP A 25 -3.25 25.19 10.18
N ASP A 26 -3.75 24.24 10.98
CA ASP A 26 -3.01 23.04 11.32
C ASP A 26 -2.66 22.36 10.00
N VAL A 27 -1.49 22.70 9.45
CA VAL A 27 -0.93 21.99 8.31
C VAL A 27 -0.66 20.59 8.82
N ASN A 28 -1.54 19.65 8.49
CA ASN A 28 -1.32 18.23 8.79
C ASN A 28 0.06 17.85 8.25
N ASN A 29 0.99 17.60 9.15
CA ASN A 29 2.40 17.37 8.84
C ASN A 29 2.67 15.90 8.41
N PHE A 30 1.63 15.22 7.92
CA PHE A 30 1.64 13.82 7.53
C PHE A 30 0.85 13.64 6.23
N GLY A 31 1.14 12.58 5.49
CA GLY A 31 0.53 12.31 4.20
C GLY A 31 0.54 10.83 3.86
N LEU A 32 -0.44 10.40 3.08
CA LEU A 32 -0.59 9.02 2.62
C LEU A 32 -0.95 9.00 1.14
N ILE A 33 -0.31 8.11 0.39
CA ILE A 33 -0.59 7.84 -1.01
C ILE A 33 -0.81 6.35 -1.16
N VAL A 34 -1.82 5.98 -1.94
CA VAL A 34 -2.20 4.59 -2.18
C VAL A 34 -2.44 4.39 -3.67
N HIS A 35 -2.02 3.24 -4.22
CA HIS A 35 -2.37 2.83 -5.58
C HIS A 35 -2.91 1.39 -5.63
N GLY A 36 -3.94 1.18 -6.46
CA GLY A 36 -4.51 -0.13 -6.77
C GLY A 36 -3.88 -0.82 -7.99
N GLY A 37 -2.86 -0.20 -8.57
CA GLY A 37 -2.08 -0.74 -9.69
C GLY A 37 -2.36 -0.09 -11.06
N ALA A 38 -1.46 -0.38 -12.00
CA ALA A 38 -1.52 0.15 -13.36
C ALA A 38 -2.23 -0.81 -14.33
N GLY A 39 -3.06 -0.24 -15.20
CA GLY A 39 -3.86 -0.96 -16.18
C GLY A 39 -4.78 -0.01 -16.96
N SER A 40 -5.45 -0.53 -17.99
CA SER A 40 -6.45 0.26 -18.72
C SER A 40 -7.80 0.14 -18.02
N PHE A 41 -8.34 1.24 -17.52
CA PHE A 41 -9.72 1.33 -17.04
C PHE A 41 -10.70 1.64 -18.17
N SER A 42 -10.21 1.72 -19.42
CA SER A 42 -11.03 1.94 -20.61
C SER A 42 -12.03 0.80 -20.83
N GLY A 43 -13.33 1.13 -20.92
CA GLY A 43 -14.37 0.15 -21.18
C GLY A 43 -14.92 -0.58 -19.96
N LEU A 44 -14.54 -0.16 -18.74
CA LEU A 44 -15.24 -0.57 -17.52
C LEU A 44 -16.56 0.19 -17.40
N ASP A 45 -17.59 -0.49 -16.92
CA ASP A 45 -18.84 0.16 -16.55
C ASP A 45 -18.68 1.00 -15.27
N GLU A 46 -19.63 1.93 -15.06
CA GLU A 46 -19.59 2.87 -13.95
C GLU A 46 -19.59 2.18 -12.57
N ASN A 47 -20.31 1.06 -12.41
CA ASN A 47 -20.35 0.33 -11.14
C ASN A 47 -19.00 -0.31 -10.83
N THR A 48 -18.34 -0.89 -11.83
CA THR A 48 -16.98 -1.42 -11.68
C THR A 48 -16.00 -0.31 -11.31
N LEU A 49 -16.07 0.85 -11.97
CA LEU A 49 -15.20 1.99 -11.65
C LEU A 49 -15.43 2.50 -10.22
N ASN A 50 -16.68 2.61 -9.79
CA ASN A 50 -17.05 3.02 -8.44
C ASN A 50 -16.57 2.00 -7.39
N SER A 51 -16.56 0.70 -7.72
CA SER A 51 -16.00 -0.33 -6.84
C SER A 51 -14.49 -0.17 -6.64
N TYR A 52 -13.75 0.19 -7.70
CA TYR A 52 -12.31 0.50 -7.59
C TYR A 52 -12.06 1.73 -6.72
N LYS A 53 -12.82 2.81 -6.95
CA LYS A 53 -12.72 4.03 -6.13
C LYS A 53 -12.99 3.73 -4.66
N SER A 54 -14.10 3.05 -4.37
CA SER A 54 -14.46 2.66 -3.00
C SER A 54 -13.38 1.79 -2.34
N GLY A 55 -12.73 0.88 -3.08
CA GLY A 55 -11.63 0.09 -2.55
C GLY A 55 -10.38 0.92 -2.21
N ILE A 56 -10.06 1.92 -3.03
CA ILE A 56 -8.98 2.87 -2.75
C ILE A 56 -9.34 3.76 -1.56
N ASP A 57 -10.58 4.25 -1.48
CA ASP A 57 -11.06 5.07 -0.37
C ASP A 57 -11.00 4.31 0.97
N GLN A 58 -11.34 3.03 0.98
CA GLN A 58 -11.19 2.17 2.16
C GLN A 58 -9.72 2.03 2.60
N ALA A 59 -8.81 1.83 1.65
CA ALA A 59 -7.38 1.70 1.95
C ALA A 59 -6.78 3.03 2.44
N LEU A 60 -7.19 4.16 1.83
CA LEU A 60 -6.83 5.49 2.28
C LEU A 60 -7.35 5.75 3.69
N ALA A 61 -8.62 5.48 3.97
CA ALA A 61 -9.22 5.68 5.28
C ALA A 61 -8.47 4.90 6.37
N ALA A 62 -8.20 3.62 6.13
CA ALA A 62 -7.49 2.77 7.09
C ALA A 62 -6.05 3.27 7.39
N GLY A 63 -5.30 3.67 6.36
CA GLY A 63 -3.95 4.21 6.57
C GLY A 63 -3.96 5.61 7.16
N TYR A 64 -4.93 6.46 6.79
CA TYR A 64 -5.04 7.83 7.26
C TYR A 64 -5.43 7.89 8.73
N GLU A 65 -6.36 7.04 9.17
CA GLU A 65 -6.77 6.91 10.57
C GLU A 65 -5.56 6.60 11.47
N VAL A 66 -4.64 5.75 11.01
CA VAL A 66 -3.39 5.47 11.73
C VAL A 66 -2.54 6.73 11.91
N LEU A 67 -2.38 7.53 10.85
CA LEU A 67 -1.58 8.76 10.92
C LEU A 67 -2.26 9.83 11.78
N GLU A 68 -3.57 9.98 11.67
CA GLU A 68 -4.38 10.92 12.45
C GLU A 68 -4.31 10.62 13.95
N GLN A 69 -4.25 9.34 14.33
CA GLN A 69 -4.07 8.89 15.70
C GLN A 69 -2.60 8.97 16.17
N GLY A 70 -1.70 9.49 15.34
CA GLY A 70 -0.28 9.67 15.65
C GLY A 70 0.59 8.42 15.49
N GLY A 71 0.08 7.41 14.79
CA GLY A 71 0.81 6.18 14.44
C GLY A 71 1.97 6.42 13.46
N SER A 72 2.78 5.39 13.25
CA SER A 72 3.95 5.48 12.38
C SER A 72 3.59 5.37 10.90
N SER A 73 4.46 5.87 10.03
CA SER A 73 4.28 5.69 8.58
C SER A 73 4.30 4.21 8.18
N LEU A 74 5.06 3.36 8.89
CA LEU A 74 5.07 1.91 8.71
C LEU A 74 3.70 1.28 8.98
N ASP A 75 3.04 1.68 10.08
CA ASP A 75 1.71 1.20 10.45
C ASP A 75 0.68 1.63 9.41
N ALA A 76 0.77 2.87 8.94
CA ALA A 76 -0.14 3.43 7.95
C ALA A 76 -0.07 2.69 6.60
N VAL A 77 1.13 2.51 6.04
CA VAL A 77 1.29 1.78 4.77
C VAL A 77 0.93 0.31 4.89
N THR A 78 1.19 -0.32 6.05
CA THR A 78 0.80 -1.71 6.31
C THR A 78 -0.72 -1.83 6.31
N SER A 79 -1.41 -0.96 7.03
CA SER A 79 -2.88 -0.98 7.16
C SER A 79 -3.56 -0.75 5.80
N ALA A 80 -3.09 0.23 5.04
CA ALA A 80 -3.61 0.50 3.71
C ALA A 80 -3.45 -0.70 2.76
N VAL A 81 -2.27 -1.34 2.74
CA VAL A 81 -2.02 -2.48 1.84
C VAL A 81 -2.79 -3.74 2.27
N ILE A 82 -3.00 -3.96 3.58
CA ILE A 82 -3.85 -5.07 4.05
C ILE A 82 -5.28 -4.95 3.48
N ILE A 83 -5.87 -3.75 3.49
CA ILE A 83 -7.19 -3.52 2.89
C ILE A 83 -7.19 -3.91 1.40
N LEU A 84 -6.16 -3.53 0.66
CA LEU A 84 -6.07 -3.86 -0.76
C LEU A 84 -5.84 -5.36 -1.01
N GLU A 85 -5.12 -6.05 -0.12
CA GLU A 85 -4.94 -7.51 -0.17
C GLU A 85 -6.24 -8.28 0.15
N ASP A 86 -7.07 -7.76 1.04
CA ASP A 86 -8.34 -8.40 1.42
C ASP A 86 -9.44 -8.19 0.37
N LEU A 87 -9.32 -7.14 -0.45
CA LEU A 87 -10.26 -6.83 -1.52
C LEU A 87 -9.96 -7.66 -2.78
N PRO A 88 -10.90 -8.51 -3.26
CA PRO A 88 -10.67 -9.39 -4.42
C PRO A 88 -10.53 -8.64 -5.75
N LEU A 89 -10.71 -7.32 -5.73
CA LEU A 89 -10.66 -6.42 -6.87
C LEU A 89 -9.22 -6.13 -7.31
N PHE A 90 -8.27 -6.15 -6.38
CA PHE A 90 -6.88 -5.78 -6.64
C PHE A 90 -5.99 -7.01 -6.75
N ASN A 91 -4.95 -6.94 -7.59
CA ASN A 91 -4.05 -8.07 -7.80
C ASN A 91 -2.97 -8.15 -6.70
N ALA A 92 -3.44 -8.43 -5.48
CA ALA A 92 -2.67 -8.73 -4.28
C ALA A 92 -3.58 -9.54 -3.34
N GLY A 93 -2.99 -10.33 -2.44
CA GLY A 93 -3.75 -11.15 -1.49
C GLY A 93 -4.86 -11.94 -2.20
N LYS A 94 -6.09 -11.76 -1.74
CA LYS A 94 -7.33 -12.39 -2.22
C LYS A 94 -7.57 -12.26 -3.72
N GLY A 95 -7.22 -11.13 -4.32
CA GLY A 95 -7.44 -10.87 -5.75
C GLY A 95 -6.28 -11.27 -6.67
N SER A 96 -5.26 -11.96 -6.13
CA SER A 96 -4.07 -12.37 -6.88
C SER A 96 -4.36 -13.15 -8.15
N VAL A 97 -3.57 -12.88 -9.18
CA VAL A 97 -3.62 -13.60 -10.46
C VAL A 97 -3.01 -14.99 -10.39
N TYR A 98 -3.35 -15.82 -11.38
CA TYR A 98 -2.85 -17.18 -11.49
C TYR A 98 -1.53 -17.27 -12.28
N THR A 99 -0.70 -18.24 -11.89
CA THR A 99 0.47 -18.77 -12.59
C THR A 99 0.04 -19.60 -13.81
N GLU A 100 1.03 -20.05 -14.59
CA GLU A 100 0.82 -20.95 -15.74
C GLU A 100 0.27 -22.34 -15.35
N ILE A 101 0.41 -22.75 -14.09
CA ILE A 101 -0.13 -24.01 -13.56
C ILE A 101 -1.44 -23.82 -12.76
N GLU A 102 -2.08 -22.66 -12.93
CA GLU A 102 -3.37 -22.34 -12.29
C GLU A 102 -3.31 -22.30 -10.74
N THR A 103 -2.19 -21.84 -10.17
CA THR A 103 -2.04 -21.53 -8.74
C THR A 103 -1.77 -20.04 -8.50
N GLN A 104 -1.88 -19.56 -7.25
CA GLN A 104 -1.50 -18.21 -6.86
C GLN A 104 -0.16 -18.23 -6.11
N GLU A 105 0.68 -17.24 -6.42
CA GLU A 105 1.94 -16.97 -5.73
C GLU A 105 2.05 -15.46 -5.54
N MET A 106 2.34 -15.02 -4.33
CA MET A 106 2.34 -13.60 -3.98
C MET A 106 3.71 -13.14 -3.51
N ASP A 107 4.02 -11.90 -3.83
CA ASP A 107 5.23 -11.20 -3.42
C ASP A 107 4.84 -9.90 -2.72
N SER A 108 5.55 -9.54 -1.65
CA SER A 108 5.33 -8.29 -0.94
C SER A 108 6.60 -7.79 -0.26
N SER A 109 6.72 -6.48 -0.09
CA SER A 109 7.88 -5.82 0.49
C SER A 109 7.49 -4.54 1.24
N ILE A 110 8.17 -4.26 2.33
CA ILE A 110 8.03 -3.05 3.15
C ILE A 110 9.39 -2.45 3.53
N MET A 111 9.52 -1.13 3.57
CA MET A 111 10.73 -0.43 3.98
C MET A 111 10.43 0.72 4.94
N ASP A 112 11.28 0.86 5.95
CA ASP A 112 11.36 2.00 6.86
C ASP A 112 12.43 2.98 6.38
N GLY A 113 12.02 4.20 6.03
CA GLY A 113 12.92 5.28 5.62
C GLY A 113 13.77 5.85 6.75
N LYS A 114 13.37 5.66 8.02
CA LYS A 114 14.14 6.17 9.16
C LYS A 114 15.34 5.30 9.46
N SER A 115 15.14 3.99 9.54
CA SER A 115 16.21 3.02 9.89
C SER A 115 16.90 2.42 8.66
N GLY A 116 16.32 2.56 7.47
CA GLY A 116 16.77 1.88 6.26
C GLY A 116 16.48 0.38 6.24
N LYS A 117 15.78 -0.15 7.25
CA LYS A 117 15.39 -1.57 7.30
C LYS A 117 14.31 -1.86 6.27
N GLY A 118 14.36 -3.07 5.71
CA GLY A 118 13.35 -3.59 4.82
C GLY A 118 13.04 -5.05 5.10
N GLY A 119 11.84 -5.48 4.72
CA GLY A 119 11.41 -6.86 4.80
C GLY A 119 10.59 -7.25 3.58
N ALA A 120 10.76 -8.47 3.11
CA ALA A 120 10.11 -8.97 1.91
C ALA A 120 9.79 -10.46 1.99
N VAL A 121 8.75 -10.83 1.26
CA VAL A 121 8.42 -12.22 0.95
C VAL A 121 8.14 -12.40 -0.53
N ALA A 122 8.46 -13.58 -1.06
CA ALA A 122 8.13 -13.93 -2.43
C ALA A 122 7.68 -15.39 -2.58
N GLY A 123 6.83 -15.62 -3.57
CA GLY A 123 6.31 -16.95 -3.87
C GLY A 123 5.52 -17.59 -2.72
N VAL A 124 4.89 -16.78 -1.85
CA VAL A 124 4.02 -17.31 -0.79
C VAL A 124 2.63 -17.61 -1.36
N SER A 125 2.03 -18.70 -0.89
CA SER A 125 0.78 -19.24 -1.44
C SER A 125 -0.32 -19.42 -0.40
N LYS A 126 0.03 -19.38 0.88
CA LYS A 126 -0.89 -19.58 2.00
C LYS A 126 -0.99 -18.39 2.96
N VAL A 127 -0.19 -17.36 2.78
CA VAL A 127 -0.18 -16.19 3.65
C VAL A 127 -1.31 -15.26 3.23
N LYS A 128 -2.30 -15.05 4.11
CA LYS A 128 -3.48 -14.23 3.78
C LYS A 128 -3.11 -12.81 3.36
N ASN A 129 -2.24 -12.19 4.15
CA ASN A 129 -1.75 -10.83 3.95
C ASN A 129 -0.21 -10.82 3.83
N PRO A 130 0.35 -11.00 2.61
CA PRO A 130 1.79 -10.99 2.39
C PRO A 130 2.54 -9.78 2.99
N ILE A 131 1.94 -8.58 2.99
CA ILE A 131 2.58 -7.39 3.57
C ILE A 131 2.82 -7.51 5.07
N ALA A 132 1.89 -8.14 5.80
CA ALA A 132 2.05 -8.37 7.23
C ALA A 132 3.24 -9.30 7.51
N LEU A 133 3.43 -10.32 6.67
CA LEU A 133 4.60 -11.20 6.78
C LEU A 133 5.90 -10.50 6.40
N ALA A 134 5.90 -9.68 5.34
CA ALA A 134 7.05 -8.87 4.96
C ALA A 134 7.50 -7.95 6.11
N ARG A 135 6.55 -7.33 6.82
CA ARG A 135 6.82 -6.56 8.03
C ARG A 135 7.43 -7.39 9.15
N LYS A 136 6.90 -8.59 9.39
CA LYS A 136 7.49 -9.52 10.38
C LYS A 136 8.91 -9.96 10.03
N VAL A 137 9.22 -10.13 8.74
CA VAL A 137 10.60 -10.41 8.31
C VAL A 137 11.53 -9.26 8.70
N MET A 138 11.10 -8.01 8.47
CA MET A 138 11.86 -6.80 8.82
C MET A 138 12.09 -6.64 10.33
N GLU A 139 11.07 -6.93 11.14
CA GLU A 139 11.06 -6.63 12.58
C GLU A 139 11.65 -7.77 13.43
N GLU A 140 11.47 -9.03 13.01
CA GLU A 140 11.75 -10.19 13.86
C GLU A 140 12.86 -11.10 13.32
N THR A 141 13.58 -10.68 12.28
CA THR A 141 14.73 -11.41 11.72
C THR A 141 15.89 -10.50 11.40
N GLU A 142 17.09 -11.08 11.24
CA GLU A 142 18.28 -10.40 10.71
C GLU A 142 18.30 -10.40 9.16
N HIS A 143 17.25 -10.92 8.53
CA HIS A 143 17.17 -11.12 7.09
C HIS A 143 16.20 -10.11 6.47
N VAL A 144 16.48 -9.74 5.21
CA VAL A 144 15.61 -8.83 4.46
C VAL A 144 14.51 -9.58 3.72
N MET A 145 14.74 -10.84 3.33
CA MET A 145 13.81 -11.56 2.44
C MET A 145 13.73 -13.04 2.76
N LEU A 146 12.50 -13.57 2.81
CA LEU A 146 12.21 -15.01 2.89
C LEU A 146 11.33 -15.43 1.70
N ILE A 147 11.46 -16.67 1.22
CA ILE A 147 10.70 -17.12 0.05
C ILE A 147 9.97 -18.45 0.29
N GLY A 148 8.85 -18.62 -0.43
CA GLY A 148 8.08 -19.85 -0.53
C GLY A 148 7.77 -20.51 0.81
N LYS A 149 7.99 -21.82 0.89
CA LYS A 149 7.73 -22.63 2.10
C LYS A 149 8.54 -22.16 3.31
N GLY A 150 9.70 -21.55 3.12
CA GLY A 150 10.51 -21.00 4.22
C GLY A 150 9.81 -19.81 4.87
N ALA A 151 9.29 -18.89 4.05
CA ALA A 151 8.49 -17.76 4.51
C ALA A 151 7.19 -18.23 5.19
N GLU A 152 6.49 -19.23 4.66
CA GLU A 152 5.26 -19.76 5.28
C GLU A 152 5.52 -20.46 6.62
N LYS A 153 6.66 -21.16 6.77
CA LYS A 153 7.08 -21.70 8.07
C LYS A 153 7.34 -20.59 9.08
N PHE A 154 7.99 -19.51 8.64
CA PHE A 154 8.22 -18.34 9.47
C PHE A 154 6.89 -17.67 9.85
N ALA A 155 5.96 -17.51 8.91
CA ALA A 155 4.61 -16.97 9.16
C ALA A 155 3.90 -17.71 10.30
N LYS A 156 3.92 -19.05 10.27
CA LYS A 156 3.37 -19.88 11.34
C LYS A 156 4.06 -19.63 12.68
N LYS A 157 5.38 -19.43 12.70
CA LYS A 157 6.15 -19.17 13.92
C LYS A 157 5.80 -17.81 14.54
N VAL A 158 5.59 -16.78 13.73
CA VAL A 158 5.30 -15.40 14.18
C VAL A 158 3.81 -15.07 14.26
N GLY A 159 2.94 -16.07 14.09
CA GLY A 159 1.49 -15.90 14.24
C GLY A 159 0.80 -15.13 13.11
N VAL A 160 1.40 -15.05 11.92
CA VAL A 160 0.72 -14.50 10.73
C VAL A 160 -0.26 -15.52 10.18
N GLU A 161 -1.49 -15.08 9.88
CA GLU A 161 -2.59 -15.95 9.44
C GLU A 161 -2.23 -16.69 8.14
N LEU A 162 -2.33 -18.02 8.19
CA LEU A 162 -2.25 -18.90 7.04
C LEU A 162 -3.65 -19.38 6.67
N VAL A 163 -4.00 -19.29 5.39
CA VAL A 163 -5.29 -19.69 4.82
C VAL A 163 -5.11 -20.85 3.84
N ASP A 164 -6.19 -21.59 3.60
CA ASP A 164 -6.22 -22.54 2.49
C ASP A 164 -6.14 -21.80 1.14
N PRO A 165 -5.43 -22.33 0.12
CA PRO A 165 -5.39 -21.72 -1.20
C PRO A 165 -6.76 -21.41 -1.81
N SER A 166 -7.83 -22.10 -1.40
CA SER A 166 -9.20 -21.79 -1.81
C SER A 166 -9.65 -20.37 -1.46
N TYR A 167 -9.04 -19.73 -0.44
CA TYR A 167 -9.30 -18.33 -0.08
C TYR A 167 -9.01 -17.37 -1.24
N PHE A 168 -7.97 -17.66 -2.03
CA PHE A 168 -7.54 -16.83 -3.17
C PHE A 168 -8.26 -17.16 -4.47
N TYR A 169 -9.14 -18.18 -4.46
CA TYR A 169 -9.80 -18.65 -5.67
C TYR A 169 -10.75 -17.59 -6.25
N SER A 170 -10.62 -17.35 -7.56
CA SER A 170 -11.50 -16.47 -8.32
C SER A 170 -11.72 -17.05 -9.71
N GLU A 171 -12.92 -17.58 -9.95
CA GLU A 171 -13.31 -18.13 -11.25
C GLU A 171 -13.16 -17.10 -12.37
N LYS A 172 -13.47 -15.83 -12.08
CA LYS A 172 -13.27 -14.71 -13.02
C LYS A 172 -11.79 -14.58 -13.43
N ASN A 173 -10.88 -14.59 -12.46
CA ASN A 173 -9.44 -14.45 -12.73
C ASN A 173 -8.88 -15.69 -13.44
N LEU A 174 -9.36 -16.89 -13.08
CA LEU A 174 -8.98 -18.15 -13.71
C LEU A 174 -9.40 -18.19 -15.19
N ASN A 175 -10.66 -17.81 -15.46
CA ASN A 175 -11.17 -17.71 -16.82
C ASN A 175 -10.41 -16.69 -17.65
N ARG A 176 -9.90 -15.60 -17.05
CA ARG A 176 -9.05 -14.63 -17.75
C ARG A 176 -7.74 -15.26 -18.25
N VAL A 177 -7.10 -16.07 -17.42
CA VAL A 177 -5.87 -16.81 -17.77
C VAL A 177 -6.12 -17.78 -18.90
N ARG A 178 -7.21 -18.56 -18.79
CA ARG A 178 -7.59 -19.58 -19.79
C ARG A 178 -7.99 -18.97 -21.14
N LYS A 179 -8.66 -17.81 -21.15
CA LYS A 179 -9.13 -17.14 -22.38
C LYS A 179 -8.07 -16.28 -23.06
N SER A 180 -7.13 -15.69 -22.32
CA SER A 180 -6.12 -14.80 -22.88
C SER A 180 -4.78 -14.99 -22.20
N LYS A 181 -3.87 -15.73 -22.85
CA LYS A 181 -2.44 -15.77 -22.50
C LYS A 181 -1.73 -14.42 -22.69
N LYS A 182 -2.41 -13.40 -23.24
CA LYS A 182 -1.83 -12.10 -23.60
C LYS A 182 -2.25 -10.95 -22.68
N ASP A 183 -3.26 -11.12 -21.83
CA ASP A 183 -3.74 -10.02 -20.99
C ASP A 183 -2.89 -9.86 -19.71
N ARG A 184 -1.85 -9.03 -19.84
CA ARG A 184 -0.75 -8.87 -18.87
C ARG A 184 -0.98 -7.75 -17.84
N LYS A 185 -2.16 -7.12 -17.82
CA LYS A 185 -2.36 -5.80 -17.19
C LYS A 185 -3.23 -5.80 -15.93
N LEU A 186 -2.95 -6.67 -14.94
CA LEU A 186 -3.43 -6.39 -13.57
C LEU A 186 -2.26 -5.88 -12.73
N GLY A 187 -2.47 -4.73 -12.11
CA GLY A 187 -1.42 -3.96 -11.46
C GLY A 187 -1.11 -4.43 -10.05
N THR A 188 0.07 -4.04 -9.58
CA THR A 188 0.54 -4.21 -8.21
C THR A 188 -0.08 -3.15 -7.31
N VAL A 189 -0.32 -3.45 -6.03
CA VAL A 189 -0.81 -2.46 -5.06
C VAL A 189 0.32 -1.94 -4.19
N GLY A 190 0.15 -0.75 -3.62
CA GLY A 190 1.15 -0.17 -2.74
C GLY A 190 0.71 1.11 -2.08
N ALA A 191 1.49 1.51 -1.07
CA ALA A 191 1.26 2.71 -0.30
C ALA A 191 2.57 3.37 0.15
N ALA A 192 2.54 4.69 0.25
CA ALA A 192 3.60 5.57 0.74
C ALA A 192 3.06 6.46 1.85
N ALA A 193 3.79 6.62 2.95
CA ALA A 193 3.36 7.54 4.01
C ALA A 193 4.51 8.37 4.56
N LEU A 194 4.17 9.59 4.96
CA LEU A 194 4.93 10.49 5.83
C LEU A 194 4.16 10.59 7.14
N ASP A 195 4.80 10.31 8.28
CA ASP A 195 4.18 10.48 9.60
C ASP A 195 4.48 11.85 10.23
N GLN A 196 3.79 12.16 11.32
CA GLN A 196 3.92 13.41 12.09
C GLN A 196 5.34 13.66 12.64
N TYR A 197 6.17 12.61 12.71
CA TYR A 197 7.57 12.68 13.15
C TYR A 197 8.53 12.92 11.98
N GLY A 198 8.01 13.02 10.76
CA GLY A 198 8.78 13.19 9.54
C GLY A 198 9.48 11.91 9.07
N ASN A 199 8.97 10.73 9.41
CA ASN A 199 9.49 9.45 8.90
C ASN A 199 8.70 9.00 7.68
N LEU A 200 9.41 8.45 6.69
CA LEU A 200 8.82 7.89 5.48
C LEU A 200 8.77 6.37 5.55
N ALA A 201 7.72 5.78 5.00
CA ALA A 201 7.62 4.34 4.84
C ALA A 201 6.95 3.94 3.53
N ALA A 202 7.21 2.70 3.16
CA ALA A 202 6.87 2.16 1.86
C ALA A 202 6.41 0.71 1.89
N ALA A 203 5.25 0.41 1.33
CA ALA A 203 4.73 -0.95 1.20
C ALA A 203 4.27 -1.28 -0.23
N THR A 204 4.45 -2.52 -0.66
CA THR A 204 4.02 -3.02 -1.98
C THR A 204 3.61 -4.49 -1.88
N SER A 205 2.54 -4.89 -2.57
CA SER A 205 2.07 -6.28 -2.63
C SER A 205 1.52 -6.64 -4.01
N THR A 206 1.72 -7.88 -4.45
CA THR A 206 1.31 -8.32 -5.79
C THR A 206 1.11 -9.83 -5.90
N GLY A 207 0.11 -10.26 -6.68
CA GLY A 207 0.03 -11.62 -7.23
C GLY A 207 0.97 -11.83 -8.44
N GLY A 208 1.59 -10.76 -8.93
CA GLY A 208 2.47 -10.76 -10.08
C GLY A 208 1.73 -10.56 -11.40
N ARG A 209 2.07 -11.33 -12.43
CA ARG A 209 1.46 -11.21 -13.77
C ARG A 209 0.66 -12.48 -14.08
N THR A 210 -0.49 -12.32 -14.73
CA THR A 210 -1.29 -13.43 -15.25
C THR A 210 -0.43 -14.36 -16.10
N ASN A 211 -0.58 -15.67 -15.89
CA ASN A 211 0.17 -16.70 -16.62
C ASN A 211 1.70 -16.54 -16.48
N LYS A 212 2.16 -16.03 -15.32
CA LYS A 212 3.59 -16.04 -14.99
C LYS A 212 4.07 -17.48 -14.83
N MET A 213 5.34 -17.72 -15.15
CA MET A 213 6.00 -18.97 -14.77
C MET A 213 5.93 -19.16 -13.26
N THR A 214 5.69 -20.38 -12.82
CA THR A 214 5.68 -20.72 -11.38
C THR A 214 7.04 -20.41 -10.77
N GLY A 215 7.07 -19.74 -9.62
CA GLY A 215 8.29 -19.24 -8.99
C GLY A 215 8.81 -17.91 -9.57
N ARG A 216 8.11 -17.29 -10.54
CA ARG A 216 8.49 -15.96 -11.05
C ARG A 216 8.19 -14.90 -10.00
N VAL A 217 9.25 -14.21 -9.57
CA VAL A 217 9.20 -13.09 -8.64
C VAL A 217 9.11 -11.76 -9.40
N VAL A 218 8.30 -10.83 -8.89
CA VAL A 218 8.06 -9.50 -9.50
C VAL A 218 8.53 -8.38 -8.60
N THR A 219 8.48 -8.60 -7.29
CA THR A 219 8.75 -7.58 -6.27
C THR A 219 9.87 -8.09 -5.37
N PRO A 220 11.07 -7.52 -5.53
CA PRO A 220 11.63 -6.75 -4.41
C PRO A 220 12.50 -5.60 -4.93
N LEU A 221 11.95 -4.38 -5.01
CA LEU A 221 12.80 -3.18 -5.09
C LEU A 221 12.38 -2.19 -4.01
N PHE A 222 13.23 -2.09 -2.99
CA PHE A 222 13.15 -1.09 -1.94
C PHE A 222 13.82 0.18 -2.41
N LEU A 223 13.10 1.30 -2.43
CA LEU A 223 13.72 2.60 -2.65
C LEU A 223 12.93 3.71 -1.93
N VAL A 224 13.11 3.77 -0.61
CA VAL A 224 12.95 5.03 0.10
C VAL A 224 14.28 5.76 -0.04
N LEU A 225 14.32 6.88 -0.79
CA LEU A 225 15.54 7.66 -0.90
C LEU A 225 15.74 8.45 0.40
N GLU A 226 16.97 8.42 0.88
CA GLU A 226 17.42 9.00 2.15
C GLU A 226 17.22 10.52 2.21
N ARG A 227 17.13 11.02 3.45
CA ARG A 227 17.03 12.43 3.84
C ARG A 227 18.27 13.22 3.38
N GLY A 228 18.16 13.97 2.29
CA GLY A 228 19.08 15.05 1.94
C GLY A 228 18.56 16.40 2.42
N PRO A 229 19.41 17.43 2.65
CA PRO A 229 19.00 18.73 3.20
C PRO A 229 18.03 19.54 2.31
N LYS A 230 17.65 19.05 1.12
CA LYS A 230 16.79 19.78 0.17
C LYS A 230 15.76 18.93 -0.59
N MET A 231 15.63 17.63 -0.35
CA MET A 231 14.63 16.80 -1.05
C MET A 231 14.39 15.48 -0.30
N ASN A 232 13.11 15.17 -0.06
CA ASN A 232 12.64 13.87 0.41
C ASN A 232 11.84 13.24 -0.74
N CYS A 233 12.20 12.06 -1.24
CA CYS A 233 11.35 11.34 -2.20
C CYS A 233 11.19 9.90 -1.73
N VAL A 234 9.95 9.42 -1.73
CA VAL A 234 9.68 7.99 -1.64
C VAL A 234 9.39 7.50 -3.04
N LEU A 235 10.16 6.53 -3.52
CA LEU A 235 10.01 5.98 -4.86
C LEU A 235 9.35 4.60 -4.80
N PHE A 236 8.17 4.50 -5.42
CA PHE A 236 7.47 3.24 -5.59
C PHE A 236 7.35 2.89 -7.06
N LEU A 237 7.76 1.67 -7.39
CA LEU A 237 7.70 1.18 -8.75
C LEU A 237 6.47 0.29 -8.92
N VAL A 238 5.58 0.68 -9.83
CA VAL A 238 4.57 -0.23 -10.38
C VAL A 238 5.23 -0.97 -11.55
N PRO A 239 5.47 -2.29 -11.46
CA PRO A 239 6.26 -3.05 -12.44
C PRO A 239 5.60 -3.23 -13.83
N VAL A 240 4.55 -2.46 -14.13
CA VAL A 240 3.88 -2.41 -15.43
C VAL A 240 4.21 -1.11 -16.18
N MET A 241 4.80 -0.11 -15.51
CA MET A 241 5.24 1.12 -16.12
C MET A 241 6.72 1.32 -15.84
N GLU A 242 7.51 1.54 -16.88
CA GLU A 242 8.88 2.07 -16.81
C GLU A 242 8.92 3.51 -16.28
N ASN A 243 7.88 3.95 -15.55
CA ASN A 243 7.71 5.31 -15.05
C ASN A 243 7.78 5.30 -13.53
N ILE A 244 8.86 5.91 -13.05
CA ILE A 244 9.12 6.31 -11.68
C ILE A 244 8.17 7.48 -11.35
N LEU A 245 7.30 7.31 -10.35
CA LEU A 245 6.58 8.44 -9.76
C LEU A 245 7.34 8.85 -8.49
N CYS A 246 8.10 9.94 -8.55
CA CYS A 246 8.54 10.63 -7.34
C CYS A 246 7.36 11.46 -6.84
N VAL A 247 6.97 11.29 -5.58
CA VAL A 247 5.99 12.16 -4.93
C VAL A 247 6.71 13.03 -3.91
N PHE A 248 6.40 14.33 -3.96
CA PHE A 248 6.99 15.42 -3.19
C PHE A 248 6.08 15.84 -2.04
#